data_AF-T1HET1-F1
#
_entry.id   AF-T1HET1-F1
#
_cell.length_a   1.000
_cell.length_b   1.000
_cell.length_c   1.000
_cell.angle_alpha   90.00
_cell.angle_beta   90.00
_cell.angle_gamma   90.00
#
_symmetry.space_group_name_H-M   'P 1'
#
loop_
_entity.id
_entity.type
_entity.pdbx_description
1 polymer ?
#
loop_
_entity_poly.entity_id
_entity_poly.type
_entity_poly.pdbx_seq_one_letter_code
_entity_poly.pdbx_strand_id
1 'polypeptide(L)'
;GDLGPVYGFQWRHLGAKYENMHTDYACKGIDQLANVINSLKNNPHDRRIIMTAWNPLDLKLMALPPCHCFVQFYCCNGELSAQMYQRSADMGLGVPFNIASYSLLIHMIAHITGYKAVEFIHTLGDAHVYKNHIDALKVQLERKPRPFPKISFKRSIDSIDDFTYEDIIVTGYEPYPKIDMEMAV
;
A
#
# COMPACT_ATOMS: atom_id res chain seq x y z
N GLY A 1 6.10 17.82 -7.50
CA GLY A 1 5.78 19.04 -6.73
C GLY A 1 5.63 18.67 -5.27
N ASP A 2 5.56 19.67 -4.38
CA ASP A 2 5.26 19.46 -2.97
C ASP A 2 3.79 19.04 -2.82
N LEU A 3 3.54 17.82 -2.33
CA LEU A 3 2.19 17.25 -2.14
C LEU A 3 1.65 17.47 -0.72
N GLY A 4 2.44 18.08 0.16
CA GLY A 4 2.14 18.15 1.59
C GLY A 4 2.43 16.85 2.35
N PRO A 5 1.97 16.74 3.60
CA PRO A 5 2.24 15.59 4.48
C PRO A 5 1.36 14.38 4.14
N VAL A 6 1.50 13.83 2.93
CA VAL A 6 0.72 12.68 2.42
C VAL A 6 1.22 11.34 2.99
N TYR A 7 0.86 10.22 2.37
CA TYR A 7 1.06 8.84 2.86
C TYR A 7 2.40 8.58 3.56
N GLY A 8 3.52 8.72 2.86
CA GLY A 8 4.85 8.41 3.41
C GLY A 8 5.22 9.28 4.61
N PHE A 9 4.82 10.55 4.60
CA PHE A 9 5.03 11.44 5.74
C PHE A 9 4.26 10.96 6.95
N GLN A 10 2.98 10.59 6.80
CA GLN A 10 2.19 10.07 7.90
C GLN A 10 2.75 8.71 8.39
N TRP A 11 3.29 7.88 7.51
CA TRP A 11 3.86 6.58 7.92
C TRP A 11 5.15 6.70 8.73
N ARG A 12 6.00 7.69 8.44
CA ARG A 12 7.32 7.85 9.08
C ARG A 12 7.39 8.96 10.12
N HIS A 13 6.48 9.94 10.04
CA HIS A 13 6.53 11.20 10.79
C HIS A 13 5.14 11.64 11.29
N LEU A 14 4.23 10.71 11.62
CA LEU A 14 2.89 11.06 12.09
C LEU A 14 2.94 12.06 13.25
N GLY A 15 2.20 13.16 13.14
CA GLY A 15 2.12 14.22 14.16
C GLY A 15 3.29 15.20 14.17
N ALA A 16 4.30 15.02 13.31
CA ALA A 16 5.30 16.07 13.08
C ALA A 16 4.66 17.25 12.34
N LYS A 17 5.06 18.47 12.70
CA LYS A 17 4.65 19.67 11.98
C LYS A 17 5.29 19.68 10.58
N TYR A 18 4.48 19.61 9.54
CA TYR A 18 4.96 19.78 8.16
C TYR A 18 5.37 21.23 7.89
N GLU A 19 6.50 21.40 7.21
CA GLU A 19 7.02 22.70 6.77
C GLU A 19 7.08 22.78 5.24
N ASN A 20 7.91 21.95 4.62
CA ASN A 20 8.02 21.79 3.16
C ASN A 20 8.71 20.45 2.82
N MET A 21 8.75 20.10 1.54
CA MET A 21 9.36 18.86 1.04
C MET A 21 10.90 18.77 1.15
N HIS A 22 11.60 19.84 1.53
CA HIS A 22 13.06 19.88 1.68
C HIS A 22 13.53 19.86 3.14
N THR A 23 12.62 20.04 4.11
CA THR A 23 12.95 19.97 5.53
C THR A 23 13.36 18.55 5.92
N ASP A 24 14.40 18.43 6.76
CA ASP A 24 14.75 17.16 7.39
C ASP A 24 13.77 16.83 8.53
N TYR A 25 13.10 15.68 8.40
CA TYR A 25 12.15 15.16 9.38
C TYR A 25 12.69 13.97 10.16
N ALA A 26 13.98 13.64 10.05
CA ALA A 26 14.61 12.60 10.85
C ALA A 26 14.29 12.80 12.34
N CYS A 27 13.88 11.71 13.00
CA CYS A 27 13.49 11.69 14.40
C CYS A 27 12.31 12.61 14.79
N LYS A 28 11.52 13.13 13.83
CA LYS A 28 10.29 13.88 14.09
C LYS A 28 9.05 13.01 13.91
N GLY A 29 8.07 13.21 14.79
CA GLY A 29 6.81 12.49 14.77
C GLY A 29 6.94 11.03 15.21
N ILE A 30 5.96 10.21 14.82
CA ILE A 30 5.92 8.77 15.12
C ILE A 30 6.21 7.99 13.83
N ASP A 31 7.26 7.16 13.86
CA ASP A 31 7.54 6.21 12.77
C ASP A 31 6.68 4.95 12.95
N GLN A 32 5.49 4.99 12.34
CA GLN A 32 4.52 3.90 12.40
C GLN A 32 5.04 2.65 11.68
N LEU A 33 5.75 2.80 10.56
CA LEU A 33 6.30 1.67 9.81
C LEU A 33 7.37 0.92 10.62
N ALA A 34 8.28 1.66 11.24
CA ALA A 34 9.27 1.08 12.14
C ALA A 34 8.60 0.37 13.33
N ASN A 35 7.55 0.98 13.92
CA ASN A 35 6.78 0.36 15.00
C ASN A 35 6.09 -0.94 14.57
N VAL A 36 5.49 -0.98 13.36
CA VAL A 36 4.88 -2.19 12.79
C VAL A 36 5.92 -3.30 12.66
N ILE A 37 7.07 -3.02 12.05
CA ILE A 37 8.14 -4.01 11.85
C ILE A 37 8.68 -4.50 13.19
N ASN A 38 8.87 -3.61 14.15
CA ASN A 38 9.31 -3.96 15.50
C ASN A 38 8.30 -4.85 16.23
N SER A 39 7.01 -4.51 16.18
CA SER A 39 5.95 -5.33 16.78
C SER A 39 5.86 -6.70 16.12
N LEU A 40 6.02 -6.78 14.79
CA LEU A 40 6.05 -8.07 14.09
C LEU A 40 7.23 -8.94 14.55
N LYS A 41 8.41 -8.37 14.78
CA LYS A 41 9.58 -9.14 15.25
C LYS A 41 9.48 -9.55 16.72
N ASN A 42 8.93 -8.68 17.58
CA ASN A 42 9.08 -8.81 19.04
C ASN A 42 7.76 -9.12 19.78
N ASN A 43 6.61 -8.82 19.19
CA ASN A 43 5.29 -9.09 19.75
C ASN A 43 4.24 -9.41 18.65
N PRO A 44 4.44 -10.47 17.84
CA PRO A 44 3.66 -10.71 16.63
C PRO A 44 2.17 -11.00 16.87
N HIS A 45 1.79 -11.36 18.10
CA HIS A 45 0.40 -11.61 18.48
C HIS A 45 -0.34 -10.36 18.97
N ASP A 46 0.33 -9.19 18.97
CA ASP A 46 -0.33 -7.94 19.26
C ASP A 46 -1.46 -7.68 18.26
N ARG A 47 -2.60 -7.25 18.78
CA ARG A 47 -3.79 -6.90 17.98
C ARG A 47 -3.79 -5.44 17.56
N ARG A 48 -2.70 -4.70 17.83
CA ARG A 48 -2.55 -3.26 17.61
C ARG A 48 -1.49 -2.92 16.56
N ILE A 49 -1.06 -3.89 15.76
CA ILE A 49 -0.09 -3.68 14.69
C ILE A 49 -0.81 -2.96 13.53
N ILE A 50 -0.86 -1.63 13.60
CA ILE A 50 -1.64 -0.77 12.73
C ILE A 50 -0.77 0.38 12.22
N MET A 51 -1.01 0.77 10.96
CA MET A 51 -0.48 1.99 10.37
C MET A 51 -1.62 2.80 9.75
N THR A 52 -1.68 4.11 10.03
CA THR A 52 -2.70 5.01 9.48
C THR A 52 -2.07 6.17 8.70
N ALA A 53 -2.69 6.55 7.60
CA ALA A 53 -2.42 7.80 6.88
C ALA A 53 -3.43 8.91 7.22
N TRP A 54 -4.53 8.57 7.91
CA TRP A 54 -5.61 9.52 8.18
C TRP A 54 -5.30 10.39 9.41
N ASN A 55 -4.76 11.59 9.19
CA ASN A 55 -4.49 12.59 10.22
C ASN A 55 -5.39 13.82 10.05
N PRO A 56 -6.46 13.99 10.85
CA PRO A 56 -7.38 15.13 10.76
C PRO A 56 -6.72 16.51 10.85
N LEU A 57 -5.58 16.63 11.56
CA LEU A 57 -4.88 17.90 11.72
C LEU A 57 -4.20 18.35 10.41
N ASP A 58 -3.78 17.39 9.60
CA ASP A 58 -2.97 17.64 8.40
C ASP A 58 -3.77 17.55 7.10
N LEU A 59 -5.03 17.11 7.12
CA LEU A 59 -5.84 16.89 5.89
C LEU A 59 -5.89 18.12 4.98
N LYS A 60 -5.93 19.33 5.55
CA LYS A 60 -5.98 20.59 4.79
C LYS A 60 -4.64 20.97 4.15
N LEU A 61 -3.55 20.34 4.55
CA LEU A 61 -2.20 20.57 4.03
C LEU A 61 -1.86 19.62 2.87
N MET A 62 -2.64 18.55 2.68
CA MET A 62 -2.39 17.54 1.67
C MET A 62 -3.02 17.94 0.34
N ALA A 63 -2.30 17.73 -0.77
CA ALA A 63 -2.83 17.94 -2.12
C ALA A 63 -4.08 17.09 -2.40
N LEU A 64 -4.12 15.87 -1.84
CA LEU A 64 -5.28 15.00 -1.85
C LEU A 64 -5.35 14.20 -0.53
N PRO A 65 -6.49 14.19 0.17
CA PRO A 65 -6.66 13.35 1.35
C PRO A 65 -6.43 11.86 1.06
N PRO A 66 -5.84 11.08 1.98
CA PRO A 66 -5.51 9.67 1.76
C PRO A 66 -6.71 8.83 1.36
N CYS A 67 -6.62 8.08 0.26
CA CYS A 67 -7.67 7.14 -0.14
C CYS A 67 -7.60 5.84 0.66
N HIS A 68 -6.40 5.26 0.81
CA HIS A 68 -6.12 4.11 1.66
C HIS A 68 -5.75 4.60 3.07
N CYS A 69 -6.73 4.54 3.97
CA CYS A 69 -6.71 5.30 5.22
C CYS A 69 -5.90 4.61 6.32
N PHE A 70 -6.06 3.31 6.51
CA PHE A 70 -5.32 2.54 7.50
C PHE A 70 -5.20 1.08 7.10
N VAL A 71 -4.17 0.42 7.64
CA VAL A 71 -3.89 -1.00 7.46
C VAL A 71 -3.57 -1.63 8.81
N GLN A 72 -4.15 -2.80 9.06
CA GLN A 72 -3.85 -3.65 10.21
C GLN A 72 -3.11 -4.89 9.72
N PHE A 73 -2.05 -5.26 10.44
CA PHE A 73 -1.28 -6.47 10.19
C PHE A 73 -1.65 -7.55 11.21
N TYR A 74 -1.62 -8.80 10.76
CA TYR A 74 -1.92 -9.96 11.57
C TYR A 74 -0.91 -11.06 11.30
N CYS A 75 -0.34 -11.63 12.36
CA CYS A 75 0.62 -12.72 12.26
C CYS A 75 0.14 -13.95 13.05
N CYS A 76 0.15 -15.10 12.39
CA CYS A 76 -0.15 -16.40 12.99
C CYS A 76 0.65 -17.50 12.26
N ASN A 77 1.20 -18.46 13.00
CA ASN A 77 1.90 -19.63 12.43
C ASN A 77 3.01 -19.31 11.41
N GLY A 78 3.72 -18.18 11.59
CA GLY A 78 4.77 -17.75 10.66
C GLY A 78 4.24 -17.11 9.36
N GLU A 79 2.94 -16.83 9.30
CA GLU A 79 2.27 -16.22 8.15
C GLU A 79 1.81 -14.80 8.49
N LEU A 80 1.99 -13.87 7.53
CA LEU A 80 1.62 -12.46 7.64
C LEU A 80 0.46 -12.15 6.69
N SER A 81 -0.63 -11.66 7.27
CA SER A 81 -1.78 -11.08 6.57
C SER A 81 -1.88 -9.59 6.85
N ALA A 82 -2.58 -8.87 5.98
CA ALA A 82 -2.98 -7.51 6.28
C ALA A 82 -4.39 -7.19 5.77
N GLN A 83 -5.11 -6.38 6.54
CA GLN A 83 -6.38 -5.79 6.17
C GLN A 83 -6.22 -4.29 5.95
N MET A 84 -6.60 -3.78 4.79
CA MET A 84 -6.55 -2.35 4.47
C MET A 84 -7.97 -1.81 4.24
N TYR A 85 -8.26 -0.62 4.77
CA TYR A 85 -9.48 0.11 4.52
C TYR A 85 -9.23 1.31 3.59
N GLN A 86 -9.93 1.33 2.46
CA GLN A 86 -9.90 2.38 1.45
C GLN A 86 -11.23 3.14 1.44
N ARG A 87 -11.23 4.43 1.82
CA ARG A 87 -12.47 5.23 1.91
C ARG A 87 -13.14 5.48 0.56
N SER A 88 -12.37 5.54 -0.52
CA SER A 88 -12.80 5.94 -1.86
C SER A 88 -11.95 5.18 -2.88
N ALA A 89 -12.62 4.42 -3.73
CA ALA A 89 -12.06 3.34 -4.52
C ALA A 89 -12.52 3.46 -5.97
N ASP A 90 -11.69 4.11 -6.79
CA ASP A 90 -11.81 4.08 -8.23
C ASP A 90 -11.52 2.66 -8.74
N MET A 91 -12.57 1.98 -9.17
CA MET A 91 -12.49 0.59 -9.64
C MET A 91 -11.74 0.45 -10.96
N GLY A 92 -11.63 1.52 -11.76
CA GLY A 92 -10.96 1.50 -13.06
C GLY A 92 -9.45 1.64 -12.95
N LEU A 93 -8.97 2.66 -12.26
CA LEU A 93 -7.54 2.94 -12.12
C LEU A 93 -7.01 2.59 -10.72
N GLY A 94 -7.57 3.20 -9.68
CA GLY A 94 -7.02 3.15 -8.32
C GLY A 94 -6.91 1.75 -7.72
N VAL A 95 -8.01 1.00 -7.68
CA VAL A 95 -8.10 -0.30 -7.00
C VAL A 95 -7.08 -1.32 -7.51
N PRO A 96 -6.89 -1.52 -8.84
CA PRO A 96 -5.83 -2.38 -9.35
C PRO A 96 -4.43 -2.02 -8.83
N PHE A 97 -4.08 -0.73 -8.79
CA PHE A 97 -2.81 -0.27 -8.22
C PHE A 97 -2.74 -0.51 -6.71
N ASN A 98 -3.83 -0.25 -5.98
CA ASN A 98 -3.87 -0.42 -4.53
C ASN A 98 -3.71 -1.90 -4.12
N ILE A 99 -4.29 -2.83 -4.89
CA ILE A 99 -4.11 -4.27 -4.66
C ILE A 99 -2.64 -4.67 -4.82
N ALA A 100 -2.01 -4.29 -5.94
CA ALA A 100 -0.61 -4.63 -6.19
C ALA A 100 0.33 -3.97 -5.17
N SER A 101 0.10 -2.69 -4.84
CA SER A 101 0.92 -1.91 -3.92
C SER A 101 0.93 -2.49 -2.51
N TYR A 102 -0.26 -2.76 -1.92
CA TYR A 102 -0.33 -3.32 -0.57
C TYR A 102 0.10 -4.78 -0.53
N SER A 103 -0.18 -5.57 -1.58
CA SER A 103 0.34 -6.95 -1.66
C SER A 103 1.87 -6.96 -1.65
N LEU A 104 2.51 -6.09 -2.45
CA LEU A 104 3.96 -5.96 -2.47
C LEU A 104 4.50 -5.50 -1.11
N LEU A 105 3.87 -4.52 -0.45
CA LEU A 105 4.27 -4.08 0.90
C LEU A 105 4.23 -5.23 1.91
N ILE A 106 3.18 -6.07 1.87
CA ILE A 106 3.08 -7.25 2.74
C ILE A 106 4.20 -8.24 2.44
N HIS A 107 4.51 -8.50 1.16
CA HIS A 107 5.64 -9.35 0.77
C HIS A 107 6.98 -8.79 1.29
N MET A 108 7.22 -7.48 1.17
CA MET A 108 8.44 -6.83 1.64
C MET A 108 8.57 -6.93 3.16
N ILE A 109 7.50 -6.61 3.91
CA ILE A 109 7.49 -6.71 5.37
C ILE A 109 7.69 -8.17 5.81
N ALA A 110 6.99 -9.11 5.17
CA ALA A 110 7.13 -10.54 5.46
C ALA A 110 8.59 -11.00 5.27
N HIS A 111 9.23 -10.59 4.17
CA HIS A 111 10.64 -10.91 3.88
C HIS A 111 11.59 -10.45 4.98
N ILE A 112 11.53 -9.18 5.39
CA ILE A 112 12.44 -8.61 6.40
C ILE A 112 12.12 -9.05 7.85
N THR A 113 10.97 -9.68 8.06
CA THR A 113 10.52 -10.20 9.37
C THR A 113 10.58 -11.73 9.45
N GLY A 114 10.94 -12.41 8.35
CA GLY A 114 11.02 -13.87 8.31
C GLY A 114 9.67 -14.59 8.23
N TYR A 115 8.61 -13.87 7.85
CA TYR A 115 7.26 -14.42 7.66
C TYR A 115 6.97 -14.76 6.20
N LYS A 116 5.92 -15.54 6.00
CA LYS A 116 5.33 -15.82 4.69
C LYS A 116 4.10 -14.92 4.49
N ALA A 117 4.09 -14.10 3.45
CA ALA A 117 2.90 -13.35 3.07
C ALA A 117 1.78 -14.31 2.60
N VAL A 118 0.55 -14.12 3.08
CA VAL A 118 -0.58 -15.02 2.77
C VAL A 118 -1.83 -14.30 2.27
N GLU A 119 -2.46 -13.46 3.08
CA GLU A 119 -3.75 -12.85 2.75
C GLU A 119 -3.69 -11.34 2.78
N PHE A 120 -4.17 -10.74 1.71
CA PHE A 120 -4.47 -9.31 1.65
C PHE A 120 -5.98 -9.12 1.59
N ILE A 121 -6.54 -8.53 2.65
CA ILE A 121 -7.97 -8.24 2.78
C ILE A 121 -8.20 -6.76 2.47
N HIS A 122 -8.83 -6.48 1.33
CA HIS A 122 -9.09 -5.12 0.87
C HIS A 122 -10.54 -4.72 1.14
N THR A 123 -10.75 -3.81 2.10
CA THR A 123 -12.08 -3.27 2.44
C THR A 123 -12.28 -1.93 1.74
N LEU A 124 -13.36 -1.81 0.95
CA LEU A 124 -13.70 -0.60 0.21
C LEU A 124 -14.88 0.12 0.87
N GLY A 125 -14.78 1.43 1.04
CA GLY A 125 -15.87 2.33 1.40
C GLY A 125 -16.71 2.67 0.17
N ASP A 126 -16.49 3.86 -0.40
CA ASP A 126 -17.12 4.26 -1.66
C ASP A 126 -16.39 3.61 -2.86
N ALA A 127 -16.90 2.47 -3.32
CA ALA A 127 -16.46 1.84 -4.55
C ALA A 127 -17.26 2.36 -5.75
N HIS A 128 -16.57 2.98 -6.71
CA HIS A 128 -17.22 3.66 -7.83
C HIS A 128 -16.48 3.44 -9.15
N VAL A 129 -17.22 3.67 -10.24
CA VAL A 129 -16.72 3.65 -11.62
C VAL A 129 -16.99 5.03 -12.22
N TYR A 130 -15.95 5.68 -12.76
CA TYR A 130 -16.13 6.92 -13.50
C TYR A 130 -16.85 6.66 -14.83
N LYS A 131 -17.70 7.61 -15.24
CA LYS A 131 -18.51 7.46 -16.46
C LYS A 131 -17.67 7.24 -17.72
N ASN A 132 -16.52 7.92 -17.82
CA ASN A 132 -15.59 7.79 -18.93
C ASN A 132 -14.80 6.46 -18.92
N HIS A 133 -14.93 5.62 -17.88
CA HIS A 133 -14.31 4.29 -17.82
C HIS A 133 -15.26 3.15 -18.20
N ILE A 134 -16.57 3.41 -18.35
CA ILE A 134 -17.59 2.36 -18.52
C ILE A 134 -17.28 1.46 -19.73
N ASP A 135 -17.00 2.04 -20.90
CA ASP A 135 -16.78 1.25 -22.11
C ASP A 135 -15.46 0.48 -22.05
N ALA A 136 -14.41 1.09 -21.50
CA ALA A 136 -13.12 0.45 -21.25
C ALA A 136 -13.25 -0.77 -20.31
N LEU A 137 -14.03 -0.63 -19.23
CA LEU A 137 -14.26 -1.70 -18.27
C LEU A 137 -15.15 -2.83 -18.82
N LYS A 138 -16.12 -2.53 -19.68
CA LYS A 138 -16.89 -3.58 -20.37
C LYS A 138 -15.98 -4.48 -21.20
N VAL A 139 -15.03 -3.91 -21.95
CA VAL A 139 -14.02 -4.69 -22.68
C VAL A 139 -13.16 -5.53 -21.73
N GLN A 140 -12.82 -5.00 -20.54
CA GLN A 140 -12.09 -5.77 -19.54
C GLN A 140 -12.89 -6.98 -19.03
N LEU A 141 -14.20 -6.80 -18.78
CA LEU A 141 -15.09 -7.84 -18.24
C LEU A 141 -15.32 -9.02 -19.21
N GLU A 142 -15.11 -8.82 -20.51
CA GLU A 142 -15.17 -9.90 -21.51
C GLU A 142 -13.95 -10.84 -21.45
N ARG A 143 -12.86 -10.43 -20.79
CA ARG A 143 -11.61 -11.18 -20.73
C ARG A 143 -11.69 -12.24 -19.63
N LYS A 144 -11.50 -13.51 -19.99
CA LYS A 144 -11.36 -14.60 -19.00
C LYS A 144 -10.06 -14.42 -18.20
N PRO A 145 -10.09 -14.37 -16.85
CA PRO A 145 -8.89 -14.26 -16.04
C PRO A 145 -7.88 -15.37 -16.33
N ARG A 146 -6.60 -15.03 -16.30
CA ARG A 146 -5.46 -15.97 -16.41
C ARG A 146 -4.87 -16.20 -15.01
N PRO A 147 -4.05 -17.25 -14.82
CA PRO A 147 -3.32 -17.45 -13.57
C PRO A 147 -2.56 -16.18 -13.15
N PHE A 148 -2.55 -15.89 -11.84
CA PHE A 148 -1.81 -14.76 -11.31
C PHE A 148 -0.29 -14.95 -11.43
N PRO A 149 0.48 -13.85 -11.57
CA PRO A 149 1.92 -13.92 -11.50
C PRO A 149 2.39 -14.28 -10.09
N LYS A 150 3.69 -14.56 -9.96
CA LYS A 150 4.36 -14.73 -8.66
C LYS A 150 5.37 -13.62 -8.44
N ILE A 151 5.51 -13.19 -7.18
CA ILE A 151 6.50 -12.21 -6.73
C ILE A 151 7.57 -12.94 -5.91
N SER A 152 8.84 -12.59 -6.13
CA SER A 152 9.98 -13.01 -5.32
C SER A 152 11.04 -11.91 -5.26
N PHE A 153 11.96 -11.99 -4.30
CA PHE A 153 13.07 -11.05 -4.19
C PHE A 153 14.40 -11.69 -4.62
N LYS A 154 15.21 -10.92 -5.37
CA LYS A 154 16.47 -11.39 -5.96
C LYS A 154 17.55 -11.75 -4.92
N ARG A 155 17.50 -11.13 -3.74
CA ARG A 155 18.50 -11.25 -2.67
C ARG A 155 17.84 -11.18 -1.30
N SER A 156 18.60 -11.50 -0.25
CA SER A 156 18.25 -11.15 1.12
C SER A 156 18.37 -9.64 1.33
N ILE A 157 17.43 -9.08 2.07
CA ILE A 157 17.31 -7.64 2.35
C ILE A 157 16.86 -7.55 3.81
N ASP A 158 17.54 -6.74 4.61
CA ASP A 158 17.33 -6.73 6.07
C ASP A 158 16.51 -5.51 6.55
N SER A 159 16.49 -4.43 5.75
CA SER A 159 15.73 -3.21 6.02
C SER A 159 14.64 -2.97 4.96
N ILE A 160 13.51 -2.41 5.40
CA ILE A 160 12.42 -2.02 4.49
C ILE A 160 12.85 -0.91 3.52
N ASP A 161 13.83 -0.09 3.92
CA ASP A 161 14.31 1.06 3.16
C ASP A 161 15.38 0.67 2.11
N ASP A 162 15.87 -0.58 2.13
CA ASP A 162 16.96 -1.06 1.27
C ASP A 162 16.46 -1.74 -0.03
N PHE A 163 15.16 -1.81 -0.25
CA PHE A 163 14.59 -2.38 -1.48
C PHE A 163 14.76 -1.44 -2.67
N THR A 164 15.21 -1.98 -3.80
CA THR A 164 15.17 -1.28 -5.09
C THR A 164 14.25 -2.00 -6.09
N TYR A 165 13.93 -1.36 -7.21
CA TYR A 165 13.07 -2.00 -8.20
C TYR A 165 13.72 -3.26 -8.80
N GLU A 166 15.06 -3.29 -8.92
CA GLU A 166 15.82 -4.42 -9.45
C GLU A 166 15.76 -5.66 -8.56
N ASP A 167 15.38 -5.50 -7.29
CA ASP A 167 15.24 -6.61 -6.36
C ASP A 167 13.91 -7.35 -6.56
N ILE A 168 12.91 -6.73 -7.18
CA ILE A 168 11.55 -7.27 -7.33
C ILE A 168 11.45 -8.07 -8.62
N ILE A 169 11.22 -9.37 -8.49
CA ILE A 169 11.06 -10.28 -9.63
C ILE A 169 9.59 -10.67 -9.74
N VAL A 170 8.98 -10.35 -10.88
CA VAL A 170 7.62 -10.78 -11.24
C VAL A 170 7.72 -11.85 -12.33
N THR A 171 7.24 -13.06 -12.04
CA THR A 171 7.26 -14.19 -12.99
C THR A 171 5.85 -14.65 -13.35
N GLY A 172 5.67 -15.20 -14.56
CA GLY A 172 4.38 -15.69 -15.02
C GLY A 172 3.33 -14.60 -15.24
N TYR A 173 3.77 -13.35 -15.46
CA TYR A 173 2.85 -12.25 -15.77
C TYR A 173 2.51 -12.24 -17.25
N GLU A 174 1.36 -12.84 -17.59
CA GLU A 174 0.85 -12.93 -18.95
C GLU A 174 -0.49 -12.15 -19.10
N PRO A 175 -0.48 -10.81 -18.97
CA PRO A 175 -1.71 -10.02 -19.02
C PRO A 175 -2.30 -9.98 -20.44
N TYR A 176 -3.56 -9.56 -20.53
CA TYR A 176 -4.11 -9.06 -21.79
C TYR A 176 -3.53 -7.68 -22.12
N PRO A 177 -3.68 -7.19 -23.37
CA PRO A 177 -3.22 -5.86 -23.76
C PRO A 177 -3.77 -4.75 -22.85
N LYS A 178 -2.99 -3.68 -22.69
CA LYS A 178 -3.36 -2.47 -21.95
C LYS A 178 -4.73 -1.96 -22.41
N ILE A 179 -5.52 -1.48 -21.46
CA ILE A 179 -6.74 -0.70 -21.71
C ILE A 179 -6.44 0.70 -21.20
N ASP A 180 -6.58 1.70 -22.08
CA ASP A 180 -6.38 3.09 -21.71
C ASP A 180 -7.64 3.64 -21.02
N MET A 181 -7.43 4.27 -19.87
CA MET A 181 -8.46 4.98 -19.10
C MET A 181 -7.86 6.30 -18.60
N GLU A 182 -8.58 7.40 -18.82
CA GLU A 182 -8.13 8.73 -18.39
C GLU A 182 -8.46 8.98 -16.92
N MET A 183 -7.51 9.52 -16.17
CA MET A 183 -7.73 9.88 -14.77
C MET A 183 -8.73 11.03 -14.67
N ALA A 184 -9.75 10.89 -13.82
CA ALA A 184 -10.62 12.01 -13.49
C ALA A 184 -9.83 13.01 -12.63
N VAL A 185 -9.78 14.27 -13.07
CA VAL A 185 -9.14 15.38 -12.35
C VAL A 185 -10.15 16.08 -11.46
#